data_AF-A0A2V7Z188-F1
#
_entry.id   AF-A0A2V7Z188-F1
#
_cell.length_a   1.000
_cell.length_b   1.000
_cell.length_c   1.000
_cell.angle_alpha   90.00
_cell.angle_beta   90.00
_cell.angle_gamma   90.00
#
_symmetry.space_group_name_H-M   'P 1'
#
loop_
_entity.id
_entity.type
_entity.pdbx_description
1 polymer ?
#
loop_
_entity_poly.entity_id
_entity_poly.type
_entity_poly.pdbx_seq_one_letter_code
_entity_poly.pdbx_strand_id
1 'polypeptide(L)'
;MANLSQAAHPSLADDIEALGPWFHNLHLPDGTQTAPGHFLGDFPTFKWEQIRDHLPSDLGGWTALDIGCNAGFYSFELARRGARVTGVDHDPHYLRQARWAAGQLGLEPQVRFQEMAVYDLAATAERYDLVLFMGVLYHLRYPLLGLDIVARKVGRRMIFQTLTMPGEEELEPPADVPIDQREVMVEAGWPKMAFIEHRLANDPTNWWAPNHAAVEAMLRSAGLRVLERPGHEIYVCEPGEPREELAGIEAELRAATGLARAKAGSR
;
A
#
# COMPACT_ATOMS: atom_id res chain seq x y z
N MET A 1 19.98 -55.63 -3.25
CA MET A 1 18.83 -54.74 -3.51
C MET A 1 19.15 -53.41 -2.86
N ALA A 2 19.50 -52.40 -3.66
CA ALA A 2 19.92 -51.10 -3.16
C ALA A 2 18.69 -50.37 -2.59
N ASN A 3 18.83 -49.93 -1.34
CA ASN A 3 17.84 -49.14 -0.63
C ASN A 3 17.86 -47.72 -1.26
N LEU A 4 16.88 -47.43 -2.10
CA LEU A 4 16.68 -46.09 -2.64
C LEU A 4 16.23 -45.20 -1.47
N SER A 5 17.18 -44.41 -0.97
CA SER A 5 16.95 -43.24 -0.14
C SER A 5 15.77 -42.44 -0.66
N GLN A 6 14.63 -42.47 0.06
CA GLN A 6 13.62 -41.42 -0.06
C GLN A 6 14.31 -40.15 0.44
N ALA A 7 14.62 -39.24 -0.48
CA ALA A 7 14.96 -37.87 -0.09
C ALA A 7 13.82 -37.36 0.80
N ALA A 8 14.12 -37.05 2.05
CA ALA A 8 13.15 -36.44 2.94
C ALA A 8 12.70 -35.13 2.28
N HIS A 9 11.40 -35.00 1.99
CA HIS A 9 10.85 -33.72 1.57
C HIS A 9 11.12 -32.73 2.72
N PRO A 10 11.67 -31.54 2.43
CA PRO A 10 11.89 -30.52 3.47
C PRO A 10 10.57 -30.23 4.19
N SER A 11 10.64 -30.06 5.50
CA SER A 11 9.48 -29.72 6.31
C SER A 11 9.05 -28.27 6.06
N LEU A 12 7.82 -27.92 6.42
CA LEU A 12 7.33 -26.55 6.33
C LEU A 12 8.21 -25.57 7.12
N ALA A 13 8.78 -26.03 8.24
CA ALA A 13 9.70 -25.24 9.05
C ALA A 13 11.02 -24.95 8.31
N ASP A 14 11.57 -25.93 7.57
CA ASP A 14 12.79 -25.76 6.78
C ASP A 14 12.56 -24.74 5.66
N ASP A 15 11.39 -24.78 5.01
CA ASP A 15 11.01 -23.81 3.98
C ASP A 15 10.88 -22.39 4.56
N ILE A 16 10.25 -22.23 5.73
CA ILE A 16 10.12 -20.93 6.41
C ILE A 16 11.50 -20.38 6.77
N GLU A 17 12.38 -21.20 7.32
CA GLU A 17 13.75 -20.77 7.66
C GLU A 17 14.52 -20.35 6.39
N ALA A 18 14.45 -21.16 5.32
CA ALA A 18 15.14 -20.89 4.06
C ALA A 18 14.63 -19.63 3.34
N LEU A 19 13.34 -19.30 3.51
CA LEU A 19 12.71 -18.11 2.94
C LEU A 19 12.83 -16.88 3.83
N GLY A 20 13.38 -16.99 5.04
CA GLY A 20 13.56 -15.86 5.95
C GLY A 20 14.58 -14.82 5.46
N PRO A 21 14.62 -13.63 6.09
CA PRO A 21 13.77 -13.21 7.21
C PRO A 21 12.34 -12.83 6.78
N TRP A 22 11.35 -13.12 7.63
CA TRP A 22 9.94 -12.78 7.39
C TRP A 22 9.55 -11.50 8.10
N PHE A 23 8.81 -10.63 7.40
CA PHE A 23 8.20 -9.44 8.00
C PHE A 23 6.75 -9.69 8.40
N HIS A 24 5.94 -10.26 7.51
CA HIS A 24 4.59 -10.69 7.87
C HIS A 24 4.61 -12.01 8.64
N ASN A 25 3.84 -12.05 9.73
CA ASN A 25 3.48 -13.27 10.42
C ASN A 25 2.24 -13.90 9.76
N LEU A 26 2.46 -14.87 8.88
CA LEU A 26 1.41 -15.64 8.23
C LEU A 26 1.06 -16.84 9.09
N HIS A 27 -0.23 -17.10 9.25
CA HIS A 27 -0.75 -18.28 9.96
C HIS A 27 -1.12 -19.33 8.92
N LEU A 28 -0.37 -20.43 8.90
CA LEU A 28 -0.52 -21.51 7.92
C LEU A 28 -1.55 -22.55 8.40
N PRO A 29 -2.09 -23.40 7.50
CA PRO A 29 -3.21 -24.29 7.84
C PRO A 29 -2.88 -25.34 8.90
N ASP A 30 -1.61 -25.70 9.08
CA ASP A 30 -1.13 -26.62 10.10
C ASP A 30 -0.89 -25.96 11.47
N GLY A 31 -1.13 -24.64 11.57
CA GLY A 31 -0.90 -23.84 12.77
C GLY A 31 0.52 -23.25 12.86
N THR A 32 1.41 -23.55 11.91
CA THR A 32 2.75 -22.95 11.86
C THR A 32 2.65 -21.47 11.50
N GLN A 33 3.57 -20.67 12.08
CA GLN A 33 3.67 -19.23 11.88
C GLN A 33 5.02 -18.86 11.27
N THR A 34 5.04 -17.92 10.33
CA THR A 34 6.28 -17.49 9.66
C THR A 34 7.14 -16.54 10.51
N ALA A 35 6.53 -15.76 11.39
CA ALA A 35 7.23 -14.78 12.24
C ALA A 35 6.57 -14.61 13.64
N PRO A 36 6.43 -15.68 14.44
CA PRO A 36 5.71 -15.63 15.73
C PRO A 36 6.33 -14.70 16.79
N GLY A 37 7.61 -14.32 16.62
CA GLY A 37 8.34 -13.41 17.52
C GLY A 37 8.50 -11.99 16.98
N HIS A 38 7.64 -11.55 16.06
CA HIS A 38 7.76 -10.24 15.41
C HIS A 38 7.66 -9.08 16.42
N PHE A 39 8.49 -8.05 16.26
CA PHE A 39 8.63 -6.95 17.23
C PHE A 39 7.37 -6.06 17.37
N LEU A 40 6.46 -6.12 16.39
CA LEU A 40 5.14 -5.48 16.41
C LEU A 40 4.01 -6.41 16.92
N GLY A 41 4.34 -7.55 17.53
CA GLY A 41 3.36 -8.59 17.88
C GLY A 41 2.91 -9.36 16.64
N ASP A 42 1.64 -9.78 16.58
CA ASP A 42 1.08 -10.54 15.46
C ASP A 42 0.77 -9.63 14.24
N PHE A 43 1.83 -9.08 13.62
CA PHE A 43 1.73 -8.19 12.48
C PHE A 43 1.68 -8.99 11.16
N PRO A 44 0.77 -8.66 10.21
CA PRO A 44 -0.17 -7.54 10.23
C PRO A 44 -1.60 -7.88 10.71
N THR A 45 -1.85 -9.03 11.35
CA THR A 45 -3.19 -9.46 11.78
C THR A 45 -3.97 -8.38 12.53
N PHE A 46 -3.36 -7.73 13.53
CA PHE A 46 -4.07 -6.70 14.29
C PHE A 46 -4.45 -5.46 13.45
N LYS A 47 -3.70 -5.14 12.39
CA LYS A 47 -4.05 -4.06 11.44
C LYS A 47 -5.20 -4.50 10.54
N TRP A 48 -5.23 -5.76 10.14
CA TRP A 48 -6.36 -6.32 9.40
C TRP A 48 -7.66 -6.24 10.19
N GLU A 49 -7.64 -6.61 11.47
CA GLU A 49 -8.82 -6.51 12.35
C GLU A 49 -9.37 -5.09 12.45
N GLN A 50 -8.54 -4.04 12.31
CA GLN A 50 -9.00 -2.65 12.26
C GLN A 50 -9.76 -2.29 10.98
N ILE A 51 -9.50 -2.96 9.85
CA ILE A 51 -10.04 -2.56 8.53
C ILE A 51 -11.05 -3.55 7.96
N ARG A 52 -11.06 -4.79 8.46
CA ARG A 52 -11.82 -5.90 7.90
C ARG A 52 -13.33 -5.64 7.86
N ASP A 53 -13.86 -4.87 8.80
CA ASP A 53 -15.30 -4.54 8.90
C ASP A 53 -15.68 -3.29 8.09
N HIS A 54 -14.68 -2.58 7.57
CA HIS A 54 -14.81 -1.44 6.66
C HIS A 54 -14.72 -1.86 5.19
N LEU A 55 -14.63 -3.16 4.94
CA LEU A 55 -14.64 -3.79 3.62
C LEU A 55 -15.86 -4.71 3.51
N PRO A 56 -16.46 -4.87 2.31
CA PRO A 56 -17.48 -5.88 2.09
C PRO A 56 -17.01 -7.25 2.58
N SER A 57 -17.91 -7.99 3.25
CA SER A 57 -17.64 -9.35 3.72
C SER A 57 -17.47 -10.33 2.56
N ASP A 58 -18.12 -10.04 1.43
CA ASP A 58 -17.99 -10.76 0.16
C ASP A 58 -17.49 -9.77 -0.91
N LEU A 59 -16.34 -10.09 -1.48
CA LEU A 59 -15.66 -9.39 -2.57
C LEU A 59 -15.74 -10.17 -3.89
N GLY A 60 -16.67 -11.14 -3.98
CA GLY A 60 -16.93 -11.90 -5.19
C GLY A 60 -17.07 -11.01 -6.43
N GLY A 61 -16.26 -11.30 -7.44
CA GLY A 61 -16.23 -10.57 -8.71
C GLY A 61 -15.42 -9.27 -8.69
N TRP A 62 -14.91 -8.82 -7.54
CA TRP A 62 -14.07 -7.63 -7.46
C TRP A 62 -12.63 -7.92 -7.90
N THR A 63 -11.98 -6.94 -8.52
CA THR A 63 -10.52 -6.92 -8.65
C THR A 63 -9.90 -6.08 -7.54
N ALA A 64 -8.83 -6.58 -6.94
CA ALA A 64 -8.09 -5.88 -5.91
C ALA A 64 -6.61 -5.71 -6.25
N LEU A 65 -6.02 -4.59 -5.83
CA LEU A 65 -4.60 -4.29 -5.90
C LEU A 65 -4.05 -4.12 -4.49
N ASP A 66 -3.02 -4.88 -4.13
CA ASP A 66 -2.30 -4.80 -2.86
C ASP A 66 -0.89 -4.24 -3.13
N ILE A 67 -0.65 -2.98 -2.78
CA ILE A 67 0.57 -2.25 -3.09
C ILE A 67 1.55 -2.36 -1.92
N GLY A 68 2.76 -2.84 -2.19
CA GLY A 68 3.71 -3.22 -1.13
C GLY A 68 3.25 -4.48 -0.43
N CYS A 69 2.85 -5.50 -1.19
CA CYS A 69 2.15 -6.67 -0.67
C CYS A 69 2.99 -7.51 0.30
N ASN A 70 4.31 -7.30 0.34
CA ASN A 70 5.25 -8.09 1.13
C ASN A 70 5.00 -9.60 0.89
N ALA A 71 4.94 -10.42 1.94
CA ALA A 71 4.64 -11.85 1.86
C ALA A 71 3.15 -12.17 1.57
N GLY A 72 2.32 -11.18 1.20
CA GLY A 72 0.99 -11.38 0.65
C GLY A 72 -0.16 -11.49 1.66
N PHE A 73 0.05 -11.19 2.95
CA PHE A 73 -0.98 -11.33 4.00
C PHE A 73 -2.33 -10.72 3.59
N TYR A 74 -2.34 -9.43 3.23
CA TYR A 74 -3.60 -8.76 2.88
C TYR A 74 -4.17 -9.29 1.58
N SER A 75 -3.31 -9.62 0.61
CA SER A 75 -3.73 -10.31 -0.61
C SER A 75 -4.50 -11.61 -0.33
N PHE A 76 -4.06 -12.40 0.66
CA PHE A 76 -4.74 -13.63 1.05
C PHE A 76 -6.06 -13.38 1.76
N GLU A 77 -6.14 -12.37 2.63
CA GLU A 77 -7.38 -11.97 3.29
C GLU A 77 -8.45 -11.49 2.30
N LEU A 78 -8.05 -10.72 1.28
CA LEU A 78 -8.95 -10.30 0.21
C LEU A 78 -9.38 -11.47 -0.68
N ALA A 79 -8.47 -12.38 -1.00
CA ALA A 79 -8.77 -13.59 -1.76
C ALA A 79 -9.76 -14.50 -1.00
N ARG A 80 -9.57 -14.71 0.31
CA ARG A 80 -10.52 -15.45 1.16
C ARG A 80 -11.93 -14.87 1.15
N ARG A 81 -12.07 -13.57 0.88
CA ARG A 81 -13.36 -12.89 0.68
C ARG A 81 -13.88 -12.96 -0.76
N GLY A 82 -13.18 -13.60 -1.70
CA GLY A 82 -13.61 -13.83 -3.07
C GLY A 82 -13.07 -12.86 -4.12
N ALA A 83 -12.16 -11.95 -3.75
CA ALA A 83 -11.54 -11.02 -4.71
C ALA A 83 -10.51 -11.71 -5.60
N ARG A 84 -10.33 -11.23 -6.84
CA ARG A 84 -9.13 -11.52 -7.64
C ARG A 84 -8.07 -10.47 -7.34
N VAL A 85 -6.95 -10.89 -6.77
CA VAL A 85 -5.95 -9.96 -6.21
C VAL A 85 -4.69 -9.92 -7.05
N THR A 86 -4.21 -8.71 -7.32
CA THR A 86 -2.84 -8.45 -7.80
C THR A 86 -2.05 -7.85 -6.66
N GLY A 87 -1.07 -8.59 -6.14
CA GLY A 87 -0.08 -8.05 -5.21
C GLY A 87 1.13 -7.53 -5.98
N VAL A 88 1.58 -6.32 -5.66
CA VAL A 88 2.81 -5.74 -6.21
C VAL A 88 3.79 -5.40 -5.10
N ASP A 89 5.05 -5.72 -5.33
CA ASP A 89 6.16 -5.30 -4.47
C ASP A 89 7.41 -5.11 -5.32
N HIS A 90 8.34 -4.26 -4.89
CA HIS A 90 9.62 -4.08 -5.59
C HIS A 90 10.68 -5.05 -5.08
N ASP A 91 10.49 -5.68 -3.92
CA ASP A 91 11.43 -6.63 -3.36
C ASP A 91 11.11 -8.07 -3.83
N PRO A 92 11.95 -8.69 -4.67
CA PRO A 92 11.75 -10.07 -5.11
C PRO A 92 11.80 -11.08 -3.96
N HIS A 93 12.42 -10.76 -2.81
CA HIS A 93 12.41 -11.62 -1.63
C HIS A 93 11.00 -11.82 -1.08
N TYR A 94 10.27 -10.72 -0.86
CA TYR A 94 8.89 -10.76 -0.42
C TYR A 94 7.97 -11.46 -1.41
N LEU A 95 8.20 -11.26 -2.71
CA LEU A 95 7.39 -11.95 -3.73
C LEU A 95 7.65 -13.46 -3.79
N ARG A 96 8.86 -13.93 -3.44
CA ARG A 96 9.13 -15.38 -3.28
C ARG A 96 8.35 -15.93 -2.09
N GLN A 97 8.38 -15.24 -0.96
CA GLN A 97 7.61 -15.59 0.24
C GLN A 97 6.10 -15.64 -0.06
N ALA A 98 5.57 -14.62 -0.73
CA ALA A 98 4.15 -14.53 -1.08
C ALA A 98 3.70 -15.66 -2.01
N ARG A 99 4.50 -15.99 -3.04
CA ARG A 99 4.19 -17.10 -3.96
C ARG A 99 4.21 -18.45 -3.25
N TRP A 100 5.21 -18.68 -2.38
CA TRP A 100 5.25 -19.90 -1.57
C TRP A 100 4.03 -19.99 -0.64
N ALA A 101 3.71 -18.91 0.07
CA ALA A 101 2.57 -18.87 0.99
C ALA A 101 1.24 -19.06 0.27
N ALA A 102 1.07 -18.52 -0.95
CA ALA A 102 -0.10 -18.76 -1.77
C ALA A 102 -0.34 -20.26 -2.02
N GLY A 103 0.74 -21.02 -2.28
CA GLY A 103 0.70 -22.47 -2.43
C GLY A 103 0.32 -23.22 -1.16
N GLN A 104 0.90 -22.81 -0.03
CA GLN A 104 0.54 -23.41 1.28
C GLN A 104 -0.92 -23.13 1.67
N LEU A 105 -1.49 -22.02 1.19
CA LEU A 105 -2.86 -21.61 1.45
C LEU A 105 -3.87 -22.07 0.39
N GLY A 106 -3.42 -22.63 -0.73
CA GLY A 106 -4.27 -23.02 -1.87
C GLY A 106 -4.97 -21.82 -2.54
N LEU A 107 -4.33 -20.64 -2.52
CA LEU A 107 -4.90 -19.39 -3.03
C LEU A 107 -4.33 -18.96 -4.39
N GLU A 108 -3.42 -19.73 -5.00
CA GLU A 108 -2.82 -19.38 -6.30
C GLU A 108 -3.83 -19.08 -7.42
N PRO A 109 -5.02 -19.72 -7.49
CA PRO A 109 -6.01 -19.37 -8.52
C PRO A 109 -6.58 -17.95 -8.38
N GLN A 110 -6.46 -17.32 -7.21
CA GLN A 110 -7.11 -16.05 -6.87
C GLN A 110 -6.12 -14.89 -6.75
N VAL A 111 -4.84 -15.18 -6.49
CA VAL A 111 -3.80 -14.18 -6.29
C VAL A 111 -2.70 -14.28 -7.35
N ARG A 112 -2.23 -13.13 -7.83
CA ARG A 112 -1.02 -13.02 -8.66
C ARG A 112 -0.08 -11.99 -8.08
N PHE A 113 1.22 -12.27 -8.12
CA PHE A 113 2.25 -11.40 -7.56
C PHE A 113 3.23 -10.92 -8.64
N GLN A 114 3.43 -9.61 -8.74
CA GLN A 114 4.27 -8.97 -9.76
C GLN A 114 5.35 -8.11 -9.10
N GLU A 115 6.56 -8.18 -9.66
CA GLU A 115 7.66 -7.30 -9.26
C GLU A 115 7.48 -5.95 -9.95
N MET A 116 7.07 -4.94 -9.18
CA MET A 116 6.75 -3.61 -9.66
C MET A 116 6.92 -2.57 -8.55
N ALA A 117 7.47 -1.41 -8.89
CA ALA A 117 7.40 -0.25 -8.04
C ALA A 117 6.04 0.45 -8.19
N VAL A 118 5.65 1.26 -7.19
CA VAL A 118 4.41 2.04 -7.22
C VAL A 118 4.31 2.92 -8.47
N TYR A 119 5.42 3.50 -8.92
CA TYR A 119 5.43 4.39 -10.09
C TYR A 119 5.17 3.65 -11.41
N ASP A 120 5.52 2.36 -11.51
CA ASP A 120 5.31 1.56 -12.72
C ASP A 120 3.83 1.35 -13.02
N LEU A 121 2.96 1.48 -12.00
CA LEU A 121 1.52 1.47 -12.17
C LEU A 121 1.05 2.58 -13.15
N ALA A 122 1.81 3.67 -13.33
CA ALA A 122 1.46 4.69 -14.32
C ALA A 122 1.38 4.13 -15.74
N ALA A 123 2.19 3.12 -16.07
CA ALA A 123 2.23 2.49 -17.39
C ALA A 123 1.13 1.44 -17.60
N THR A 124 0.38 1.06 -16.56
CA THR A 124 -0.71 0.08 -16.68
C THR A 124 -2.03 0.77 -17.00
N ALA A 125 -2.91 0.11 -17.76
CA ALA A 125 -4.27 0.61 -18.00
C ALA A 125 -5.28 0.08 -16.97
N GLU A 126 -4.89 -0.92 -16.18
CA GLU A 126 -5.77 -1.61 -15.23
C GLU A 126 -6.27 -0.66 -14.12
N ARG A 127 -7.53 -0.86 -13.74
CA ARG A 127 -8.18 -0.27 -12.57
C ARG A 127 -8.74 -1.39 -11.70
N TYR A 128 -8.87 -1.11 -10.42
CA TYR A 128 -9.22 -2.09 -9.41
C TYR A 128 -10.40 -1.61 -8.59
N ASP A 129 -11.38 -2.48 -8.33
CA ASP A 129 -12.50 -2.13 -7.47
C ASP A 129 -12.01 -1.73 -6.07
N LEU A 130 -11.00 -2.44 -5.55
CA LEU A 130 -10.36 -2.17 -4.26
C LEU A 130 -8.84 -1.98 -4.42
N VAL A 131 -8.29 -0.97 -3.76
CA VAL A 131 -6.84 -0.77 -3.64
C VAL A 131 -6.43 -0.74 -2.16
N LEU A 132 -5.45 -1.52 -1.77
CA LEU A 132 -4.75 -1.37 -0.50
C LEU A 132 -3.41 -0.66 -0.77
N PHE A 133 -3.22 0.49 -0.13
CA PHE A 133 -1.98 1.26 -0.19
C PHE A 133 -1.55 1.58 1.24
N MET A 134 -1.09 0.54 1.93
CA MET A 134 -0.82 0.54 3.37
C MET A 134 0.65 0.33 3.64
N GLY A 135 1.27 1.24 4.40
CA GLY A 135 2.66 1.07 4.82
C GLY A 135 3.70 1.45 3.77
N VAL A 136 3.31 2.21 2.75
CA VAL A 136 4.19 2.45 1.57
C VAL A 136 4.49 3.93 1.31
N LEU A 137 3.55 4.86 1.51
CA LEU A 137 3.74 6.27 1.10
C LEU A 137 5.00 6.90 1.70
N TYR A 138 5.27 6.67 2.98
CA TYR A 138 6.44 7.23 3.68
C TYR A 138 7.79 6.69 3.17
N HIS A 139 7.79 5.58 2.43
CA HIS A 139 8.96 5.03 1.75
C HIS A 139 9.19 5.66 0.37
N LEU A 140 8.20 6.36 -0.18
CA LEU A 140 8.30 6.95 -1.51
C LEU A 140 9.08 8.26 -1.48
N ARG A 141 10.09 8.35 -2.35
CA ARG A 141 10.81 9.61 -2.54
C ARG A 141 9.90 10.73 -3.08
N TYR A 142 8.95 10.38 -3.93
CA TYR A 142 7.99 11.29 -4.59
C TYR A 142 6.54 10.92 -4.17
N PRO A 143 6.13 11.24 -2.93
CA PRO A 143 4.90 10.70 -2.33
C PRO A 143 3.64 11.12 -3.08
N LEU A 144 3.50 12.40 -3.44
CA LEU A 144 2.33 12.87 -4.20
C LEU A 144 2.26 12.29 -5.61
N LEU A 145 3.40 12.13 -6.30
CA LEU A 145 3.43 11.45 -7.60
C LEU A 145 2.93 10.00 -7.45
N GLY A 146 3.38 9.28 -6.42
CA GLY A 146 2.90 7.94 -6.12
C GLY A 146 1.40 7.92 -5.83
N LEU A 147 0.92 8.86 -5.00
CA LEU A 147 -0.49 8.95 -4.63
C LEU A 147 -1.38 9.28 -5.84
N ASP A 148 -0.98 10.19 -6.73
CA ASP A 148 -1.71 10.52 -7.96
C ASP A 148 -1.83 9.31 -8.90
N ILE A 149 -0.75 8.53 -9.03
CA ILE A 149 -0.74 7.30 -9.81
C ILE A 149 -1.72 6.29 -9.21
N VAL A 150 -1.68 6.09 -7.90
CA VAL A 150 -2.51 5.12 -7.19
C VAL A 150 -3.97 5.52 -7.20
N ALA A 151 -4.30 6.80 -6.97
CA ALA A 151 -5.67 7.31 -7.00
C ALA A 151 -6.36 6.98 -8.34
N ARG A 152 -5.62 7.01 -9.45
CA ARG A 152 -6.12 6.63 -10.79
C ARG A 152 -6.36 5.13 -10.98
N LYS A 153 -5.89 4.30 -10.06
CA LYS A 153 -6.17 2.85 -10.04
C LYS A 153 -7.41 2.51 -9.23
N VAL A 154 -7.88 3.42 -8.38
CA VAL A 154 -9.05 3.23 -7.54
C VAL A 154 -10.31 3.30 -8.41
N GLY A 155 -11.07 2.21 -8.41
CA GLY A 155 -12.38 2.08 -9.06
C GLY A 155 -13.53 2.36 -8.10
N ARG A 156 -13.49 1.79 -6.89
CA ARG A 156 -14.55 1.99 -5.88
C ARG A 156 -14.01 2.46 -4.54
N ARG A 157 -13.02 1.75 -4.00
CA ARG A 157 -12.53 2.00 -2.63
C ARG A 157 -11.02 1.83 -2.54
N MET A 158 -10.41 2.62 -1.66
CA MET A 158 -9.03 2.47 -1.26
C MET A 158 -8.93 2.44 0.27
N ILE A 159 -8.09 1.56 0.79
CA ILE A 159 -7.59 1.66 2.17
C ILE A 159 -6.18 2.22 2.09
N PHE A 160 -5.97 3.37 2.73
CA PHE A 160 -4.71 4.07 2.74
C PHE A 160 -4.15 4.10 4.16
N GLN A 161 -2.85 3.82 4.30
CA GLN A 161 -2.16 3.95 5.58
C GLN A 161 -0.72 4.43 5.36
N THR A 162 -0.30 5.40 6.16
CA THR A 162 1.07 5.91 6.17
C THR A 162 1.46 6.30 7.59
N LEU A 163 2.74 6.16 7.93
CA LEU A 163 3.33 6.79 9.10
C LEU A 163 2.98 8.29 9.14
N THR A 164 2.56 8.80 10.30
CA THR A 164 2.31 10.23 10.52
C THR A 164 3.19 10.83 11.62
N MET A 165 3.21 12.17 11.66
CA MET A 165 3.58 12.90 12.87
C MET A 165 2.58 12.59 14.00
N PRO A 166 2.97 12.74 15.27
CA PRO A 166 2.02 12.72 16.38
C PRO A 166 1.00 13.87 16.25
N GLY A 167 -0.21 13.64 16.75
CA GLY A 167 -1.28 14.63 16.81
C GLY A 167 -2.40 14.37 15.79
N GLU A 168 -3.58 14.90 16.11
CA GLU A 168 -4.81 14.82 15.29
C GLU A 168 -5.45 16.19 15.13
N GLU A 169 -4.71 17.27 15.44
CA GLU A 169 -5.19 18.63 15.26
C GLU A 169 -5.52 18.90 13.80
N GLU A 170 -6.68 19.51 13.58
CA GLU A 170 -7.18 19.87 12.26
C GLU A 170 -7.44 21.38 12.21
N LEU A 171 -7.04 21.98 11.11
CA LEU A 171 -7.39 23.34 10.73
C LEU A 171 -7.81 23.28 9.27
N GLU A 172 -9.00 23.78 8.94
CA GLU A 172 -9.41 23.96 7.55
C GLU A 172 -8.63 25.14 6.97
N PRO A 173 -7.67 24.92 6.05
CA PRO A 173 -6.89 26.01 5.51
C PRO A 173 -7.80 26.91 4.66
N PRO A 174 -7.60 28.24 4.68
CA PRO A 174 -8.25 29.13 3.72
C PRO A 174 -7.98 28.67 2.28
N ALA A 175 -8.94 28.87 1.38
CA ALA A 175 -8.79 28.49 -0.03
C ALA A 175 -7.60 29.19 -0.71
N ASP A 176 -7.25 30.39 -0.24
CA ASP A 176 -6.07 31.14 -0.68
C ASP A 176 -5.42 31.80 0.54
N VAL A 177 -4.10 31.70 0.64
CA VAL A 177 -3.28 32.33 1.68
C VAL A 177 -2.27 33.24 1.00
N PRO A 178 -2.36 34.57 1.20
CA PRO A 178 -1.41 35.51 0.64
C PRO A 178 0.05 35.17 1.00
N ILE A 179 0.96 35.46 0.07
CA ILE A 179 2.39 35.13 0.19
C ILE A 179 3.07 35.79 1.42
N ASP A 180 2.48 36.83 1.98
CA ASP A 180 2.94 37.58 3.15
C ASP A 180 2.24 37.19 4.46
N GLN A 181 1.34 36.19 4.45
CA GLN A 181 0.58 35.70 5.61
C GLN A 181 0.84 34.22 5.90
N ARG A 182 2.10 33.79 5.73
CA ARG A 182 2.50 32.37 5.85
C ARG A 182 2.65 31.89 7.29
N GLU A 183 2.51 32.78 8.27
CA GLU A 183 2.60 32.45 9.69
C GLU A 183 1.57 31.41 10.11
N VAL A 184 0.38 31.38 9.46
CA VAL A 184 -0.66 30.36 9.69
C VAL A 184 -0.16 28.93 9.45
N MET A 185 0.89 28.75 8.64
CA MET A 185 1.44 27.42 8.30
C MET A 185 2.13 26.73 9.49
N VAL A 186 2.41 27.45 10.58
CA VAL A 186 3.04 26.88 11.79
C VAL A 186 2.02 26.23 12.72
N GLU A 187 0.74 26.59 12.59
CA GLU A 187 -0.35 26.11 13.46
C GLU A 187 -0.40 24.58 13.50
N ALA A 188 -0.77 24.01 14.65
CA ALA A 188 -0.73 22.57 14.87
C ALA A 188 -1.52 21.80 13.81
N GLY A 189 -2.73 22.27 13.50
CA GLY A 189 -3.63 21.67 12.51
C GLY A 189 -3.38 22.04 11.06
N TRP A 190 -2.38 22.89 10.76
CA TRP A 190 -2.05 23.19 9.37
C TRP A 190 -1.50 21.94 8.66
N PRO A 191 -1.92 21.62 7.42
CA PRO A 191 -1.34 20.54 6.63
C PRO A 191 0.18 20.69 6.45
N LYS A 192 0.96 19.85 7.13
CA LYS A 192 2.43 19.84 7.05
C LYS A 192 3.00 18.44 7.15
N MET A 193 4.25 18.30 6.72
CA MET A 193 4.95 17.02 6.65
C MET A 193 6.39 17.19 7.08
N ALA A 194 6.83 16.36 8.03
CA ALA A 194 8.23 16.28 8.41
C ALA A 194 9.04 15.53 7.35
N PHE A 195 10.21 16.07 7.01
CA PHE A 195 11.22 15.37 6.22
C PHE A 195 12.19 14.65 7.17
N ILE A 196 12.47 13.38 6.88
CA ILE A 196 13.39 12.54 7.64
C ILE A 196 14.67 12.39 6.82
N GLU A 197 15.75 13.03 7.26
CA GLU A 197 17.01 13.08 6.49
C GLU A 197 17.87 11.81 6.61
N HIS A 198 17.79 11.12 7.75
CA HIS A 198 18.68 10.01 8.06
C HIS A 198 17.92 8.69 8.20
N ARG A 199 17.37 8.43 9.38
CA ARG A 199 16.67 7.18 9.71
C ARG A 199 15.59 7.46 10.74
N LEU A 200 14.52 6.67 10.69
CA LEU A 200 13.53 6.56 11.75
C LEU A 200 13.36 5.09 12.09
N ALA A 201 13.39 4.74 13.38
CA ALA A 201 13.31 3.35 13.83
C ALA A 201 14.35 2.40 13.16
N ASN A 202 15.59 2.90 12.97
CA ASN A 202 16.71 2.24 12.27
C ASN A 202 16.52 2.03 10.76
N ASP A 203 15.38 2.46 10.22
CA ASP A 203 15.03 2.32 8.82
C ASP A 203 15.39 3.62 8.04
N PRO A 204 16.29 3.53 7.04
CA PRO A 204 16.70 4.68 6.21
C PRO A 204 15.75 4.96 5.05
N THR A 205 14.72 4.16 4.82
CA THR A 205 13.79 4.38 3.70
C THR A 205 12.60 5.25 4.09
N ASN A 206 12.45 5.60 5.36
CA ASN A 206 11.47 6.59 5.84
C ASN A 206 11.89 8.01 5.43
N TRP A 207 11.14 8.66 4.55
CA TRP A 207 11.42 10.02 4.07
C TRP A 207 10.48 11.07 4.62
N TRP A 208 9.22 10.70 4.82
CA TRP A 208 8.13 11.63 4.99
C TRP A 208 7.17 11.17 6.09
N ALA A 209 6.85 12.07 7.02
CA ALA A 209 5.81 11.86 8.01
C ALA A 209 4.84 13.06 7.96
N PRO A 210 3.72 12.97 7.22
CA PRO A 210 2.67 13.99 7.25
C PRO A 210 1.98 14.04 8.62
N ASN A 211 1.47 15.21 9.04
CA ASN A 211 0.45 15.21 10.10
C ASN A 211 -0.91 14.76 9.52
N HIS A 212 -1.86 14.51 10.40
CA HIS A 212 -3.18 14.04 10.02
C HIS A 212 -3.85 14.94 8.95
N ALA A 213 -3.87 16.27 9.19
CA ALA A 213 -4.42 17.24 8.24
C ALA A 213 -3.76 17.18 6.85
N ALA A 214 -2.44 16.96 6.78
CA ALA A 214 -1.74 16.78 5.50
C ALA A 214 -2.12 15.48 4.79
N VAL A 215 -2.33 14.37 5.51
CA VAL A 215 -2.77 13.13 4.86
C VAL A 215 -4.10 13.34 4.14
N GLU A 216 -5.09 13.92 4.81
CA GLU A 216 -6.38 14.15 4.17
C GLU A 216 -6.31 15.19 3.06
N ALA A 217 -5.52 16.26 3.23
CA ALA A 217 -5.31 17.25 2.18
C ALA A 217 -4.64 16.62 0.94
N MET A 218 -3.64 15.76 1.10
CA MET A 218 -3.02 15.03 -0.01
C MET A 218 -3.99 14.08 -0.69
N LEU A 219 -4.80 13.34 0.08
CA LEU A 219 -5.84 12.45 -0.48
C LEU A 219 -6.85 13.22 -1.32
N ARG A 220 -7.36 14.36 -0.80
CA ARG A 220 -8.26 15.25 -1.54
C ARG A 220 -7.61 15.81 -2.80
N SER A 221 -6.35 16.24 -2.70
CA SER A 221 -5.57 16.75 -3.83
C SER A 221 -5.22 15.68 -4.87
N ALA A 222 -5.22 14.39 -4.52
CA ALA A 222 -5.07 13.30 -5.48
C ALA A 222 -6.41 12.90 -6.16
N GLY A 223 -7.51 13.60 -5.84
CA GLY A 223 -8.84 13.32 -6.39
C GLY A 223 -9.62 12.24 -5.63
N LEU A 224 -9.30 12.01 -4.36
CA LEU A 224 -10.01 11.06 -3.50
C LEU A 224 -10.90 11.78 -2.48
N ARG A 225 -11.93 11.08 -2.02
CA ARG A 225 -12.79 11.49 -0.92
C ARG A 225 -12.56 10.55 0.27
N VAL A 226 -12.20 11.11 1.42
CA VAL A 226 -12.08 10.35 2.67
C VAL A 226 -13.48 10.08 3.22
N LEU A 227 -13.76 8.82 3.56
CA LEU A 227 -15.05 8.35 4.08
C LEU A 227 -15.02 8.19 5.59
N GLU A 228 -13.96 7.58 6.12
CA GLU A 228 -13.84 7.21 7.52
C GLU A 228 -12.38 6.92 7.90
N ARG A 229 -12.12 6.88 9.21
CA ARG A 229 -10.81 6.65 9.82
C ARG A 229 -10.91 5.50 10.82
N PRO A 230 -10.82 4.24 10.35
CA PRO A 230 -11.16 3.07 11.17
C PRO A 230 -10.09 2.73 12.23
N GLY A 231 -8.91 3.35 12.15
CA GLY A 231 -7.86 3.17 13.13
C GLY A 231 -6.74 4.20 12.96
N HIS A 232 -5.78 4.17 13.89
CA HIS A 232 -4.62 5.04 13.86
C HIS A 232 -3.89 4.92 12.51
N GLU A 233 -3.72 6.07 11.85
CA GLU A 233 -3.07 6.23 10.53
C GLU A 233 -3.80 5.59 9.35
N ILE A 234 -5.04 5.12 9.51
CA ILE A 234 -5.78 4.42 8.45
C ILE A 234 -6.95 5.27 7.95
N TYR A 235 -7.08 5.33 6.64
CA TYR A 235 -8.08 6.14 5.93
C TYR A 235 -8.79 5.29 4.89
N VAL A 236 -10.11 5.28 4.92
CA VAL A 236 -10.93 4.67 3.86
C VAL A 236 -11.33 5.75 2.89
N CYS A 237 -11.03 5.55 1.61
CA CYS A 237 -11.25 6.53 0.56
C CYS A 237 -12.05 5.94 -0.60
N GLU A 238 -12.65 6.81 -1.40
CA GLU A 238 -13.21 6.48 -2.72
C GLU A 238 -12.80 7.57 -3.73
N PRO A 239 -13.01 7.36 -5.04
CA PRO A 239 -12.86 8.43 -6.03
C PRO A 239 -13.77 9.63 -5.68
N GLY A 240 -13.19 10.82 -5.64
CA GLY A 240 -13.92 12.06 -5.38
C GLY A 240 -14.45 12.72 -6.65
N GLU A 241 -15.16 13.84 -6.47
CA GLU A 241 -15.61 14.68 -7.57
C GLU A 241 -14.42 15.36 -8.28
N PRO A 242 -14.50 15.58 -9.60
CA PRO A 242 -13.49 16.34 -10.33
C PRO A 242 -13.28 17.73 -9.73
N ARG A 243 -12.02 18.12 -9.58
CA ARG A 243 -11.60 19.41 -9.04
C ARG A 243 -10.85 20.22 -10.11
N GLU A 244 -11.15 21.50 -10.23
CA GLU A 244 -10.54 22.38 -11.24
C GLU A 244 -9.02 22.49 -11.04
N GLU A 245 -8.56 22.49 -9.79
CA GLU A 245 -7.14 22.57 -9.43
C GLU A 245 -6.34 21.37 -9.98
N LEU A 246 -7.01 20.25 -10.27
CA LEU A 246 -6.39 19.02 -10.78
C LEU A 246 -6.26 19.00 -12.31
N ALA A 247 -6.87 19.96 -13.02
CA ALA A 247 -6.89 19.98 -14.48
C ALA A 247 -5.47 20.06 -15.11
N GLY A 248 -4.51 20.69 -14.41
CA GLY A 248 -3.12 20.82 -14.84
C GLY A 248 -2.23 19.60 -14.54
N ILE A 249 -2.61 18.76 -13.58
CA ILE A 249 -1.76 17.68 -13.05
C ILE A 249 -1.52 16.59 -14.10
N GLU A 250 -2.45 16.37 -15.04
CA GLU A 250 -2.29 15.36 -16.10
C GLU A 250 -1.02 15.56 -16.93
N ALA A 251 -0.68 16.81 -17.26
CA ALA A 251 0.52 17.12 -18.04
C ALA A 251 1.80 16.84 -17.24
N GLU A 252 1.80 17.23 -15.96
CA GLU A 252 2.91 16.99 -15.03
C GLU A 252 3.11 15.49 -14.79
N LEU A 253 2.04 14.75 -14.52
CA LEU A 253 2.07 13.30 -14.32
C LEU A 253 2.66 12.60 -15.55
N ARG A 254 2.22 12.95 -16.77
CA ARG A 254 2.77 12.36 -18.00
C ARG A 254 4.24 12.69 -18.21
N ALA A 255 4.66 13.88 -17.82
CA ALA A 255 6.07 14.27 -17.88
C ALA A 255 6.91 13.47 -16.87
N ALA A 256 6.46 13.40 -15.61
CA ALA A 256 7.14 12.70 -14.52
C ALA A 256 7.24 11.18 -14.75
N THR A 257 6.24 10.59 -15.40
CA THR A 257 6.18 9.13 -15.70
C THR A 257 6.79 8.76 -17.05
N GLY A 258 7.29 9.75 -17.82
CA GLY A 258 7.85 9.52 -19.16
C GLY A 258 6.81 9.20 -20.25
N LEU A 259 5.53 9.09 -19.91
CA LEU A 259 4.44 8.77 -20.84
C LEU A 259 4.17 9.87 -21.87
N ALA A 260 4.55 11.12 -21.59
CA ALA A 260 4.43 12.24 -22.54
C ALA A 260 5.20 11.99 -23.85
N ARG A 261 6.32 11.25 -23.79
CA ARG A 261 7.21 11.01 -24.93
C ARG A 261 6.80 9.82 -25.80
N ALA A 262 5.95 8.92 -25.30
CA ALA A 262 5.56 7.70 -26.02
C ALA A 262 4.71 7.97 -27.29
N LYS A 263 4.07 9.14 -27.40
CA LYS A 263 3.26 9.51 -28.59
C LYS A 263 4.07 9.97 -29.80
N ALA A 264 5.39 10.16 -29.69
CA ALA A 264 6.21 10.71 -30.79
C ALA A 264 6.87 9.66 -31.70
N GLY A 265 6.68 8.36 -31.46
CA GLY A 265 7.43 7.28 -32.11
C GLY A 265 6.67 6.36 -33.08
N SER A 266 5.41 6.66 -33.45
CA SER A 266 4.69 5.91 -34.49
C SER A 266 4.60 6.71 -35.78
N ARG A 267 5.68 6.68 -36.57
CA ARG A 267 5.68 6.96 -38.01
C ARG A 267 6.61 5.98 -38.70
#